data_AF-A0A561B3I5-F1
#
_entry.id   AF-A0A561B3I5-F1
#
_cell.length_a   1.000
_cell.length_b   1.000
_cell.length_c   1.000
_cell.angle_alpha   90.00
_cell.angle_beta   90.00
_cell.angle_gamma   90.00
#
_symmetry.space_group_name_H-M   'P 1'
#
loop_
_entity.id
_entity.type
_entity.pdbx_description
1 polymer ?
#
loop_
_entity_poly.entity_id
_entity_poly.type
_entity_poly.pdbx_seq_one_letter_code
_entity_poly.pdbx_strand_id
1 'polypeptide(L)'
;MEFGARVATRGGETDQAAVQRMEQTAGHLDVVREFLSWDSAFPNSFHNWLKSTDHTLILSVKSKRANGASVLWANLVAAQPGSTLYNDMVRWADRIKAFEAPIYFAFNHEPESGASQALGTATDFIAAWRKIRGIFNDRGVTNAKFIWIMTDYSFFVGSQARNDAAKWYPGDAYLEAMGADAYNWHNCRTGISNPWKSLEQIIRPYRDFGAAHPDEELWLTEWASTEDPAVPGRKAQWIADAQALFKRPDYAQFRGVAYFDYPFSGSGNCNWLTNSSASALAAFGTMGNDEFYGGTVDPPDPPDPTAIEAVGIAGSNGNLVNHTVQIPGTVRAGDTLLLFFSSNQNPASTTGPAGWTQLRTADPTGMRSRVWTRTATATDAGTNVTVTNSVINKADLMVTAYRGISATQPVDVHAMTIQTVTTASHPAPSVTPTQGGDWVVVYWADKSSTNTGYTIPTTLTQRRTASGSSGGHITATLADTDAAVGIAPTGTFTATGATTSGTTIMYTIALRPAEQ
;
A
#
# COMPACT_ATOMS: atom_id res chain seq x y z
N MET A 1 -16.27 -13.20 -6.48
CA MET A 1 -16.36 -13.27 -5.01
C MET A 1 -15.49 -12.15 -4.49
N GLU A 2 -16.00 -11.34 -3.55
CA GLU A 2 -15.21 -10.23 -3.00
C GLU A 2 -14.09 -10.78 -2.11
N PHE A 3 -12.86 -10.35 -2.38
CA PHE A 3 -11.68 -10.74 -1.62
C PHE A 3 -11.15 -9.57 -0.80
N GLY A 4 -10.87 -9.82 0.47
CA GLY A 4 -10.52 -8.76 1.37
C GLY A 4 -9.70 -9.20 2.57
N ALA A 5 -9.45 -8.26 3.47
CA ALA A 5 -8.77 -8.54 4.72
C ALA A 5 -9.05 -7.51 5.82
N ARG A 6 -8.82 -7.93 7.07
CA ARG A 6 -8.35 -7.04 8.13
C ARG A 6 -6.82 -7.04 8.07
N VAL A 7 -6.21 -5.89 7.83
CA VAL A 7 -4.75 -5.78 7.69
C VAL A 7 -4.14 -5.07 8.89
N ALA A 8 -3.15 -5.71 9.54
CA ALA A 8 -2.37 -5.06 10.58
C ALA A 8 -1.28 -4.15 9.99
N THR A 9 -1.08 -3.00 10.62
CA THR A 9 0.09 -2.15 10.40
C THR A 9 1.36 -2.82 10.90
N ARG A 10 2.49 -2.53 10.24
CA ARG A 10 3.83 -2.98 10.64
C ARG A 10 4.78 -1.80 10.69
N GLY A 11 5.71 -1.79 11.66
CA GLY A 11 6.86 -0.85 11.62
C GLY A 11 6.53 0.63 11.42
N GLY A 12 5.46 1.15 12.04
CA GLY A 12 5.05 2.56 11.88
C GLY A 12 4.24 2.86 10.62
N GLU A 13 3.84 1.85 9.86
CA GLU A 13 2.87 1.97 8.76
C GLU A 13 1.57 2.64 9.22
N THR A 14 0.98 3.43 8.32
CA THR A 14 -0.43 3.83 8.41
C THR A 14 -1.33 2.68 7.98
N ASP A 15 -2.62 2.71 8.33
CA ASP A 15 -3.59 1.69 7.89
C ASP A 15 -3.65 1.60 6.35
N GLN A 16 -3.56 2.74 5.66
CA GLN A 16 -3.46 2.79 4.20
C GLN A 16 -2.23 2.03 3.67
N ALA A 17 -1.04 2.29 4.24
CA ALA A 17 0.18 1.61 3.82
C ALA A 17 0.11 0.11 4.08
N ALA A 18 -0.58 -0.31 5.14
CA ALA A 18 -0.79 -1.72 5.44
C ALA A 18 -1.64 -2.42 4.38
N VAL A 19 -2.76 -1.81 3.97
CA VAL A 19 -3.61 -2.31 2.86
C VAL A 19 -2.78 -2.40 1.58
N GLN A 20 -2.14 -1.30 1.16
CA GLN A 20 -1.33 -1.28 -0.06
C GLN A 20 -0.19 -2.31 -0.05
N ARG A 21 0.43 -2.57 1.11
CA ARG A 21 1.44 -3.63 1.27
C ARG A 21 0.85 -5.02 1.02
N MET A 22 -0.37 -5.28 1.48
CA MET A 22 -1.03 -6.55 1.21
C MET A 22 -1.38 -6.69 -0.27
N GLU A 23 -1.83 -5.61 -0.90
CA GLU A 23 -2.23 -5.61 -2.31
C GLU A 23 -1.05 -5.85 -3.26
N GLN A 24 0.17 -5.45 -2.89
CA GLN A 24 1.39 -5.83 -3.61
C GLN A 24 1.60 -7.35 -3.72
N THR A 25 0.97 -8.15 -2.84
CA THR A 25 1.03 -9.61 -2.88
C THR A 25 -0.21 -10.22 -3.52
N ALA A 26 -1.40 -9.72 -3.17
CA ALA A 26 -2.66 -10.39 -3.46
C ALA A 26 -3.54 -9.68 -4.50
N GLY A 27 -3.07 -8.60 -5.11
CA GLY A 27 -3.91 -7.72 -5.94
C GLY A 27 -4.81 -6.83 -5.07
N HIS A 28 -5.64 -6.01 -5.72
CA HIS A 28 -6.60 -5.12 -5.07
C HIS A 28 -7.47 -5.88 -4.05
N LEU A 29 -7.68 -5.30 -2.88
CA LEU A 29 -8.65 -5.82 -1.92
C LEU A 29 -10.02 -5.19 -2.20
N ASP A 30 -10.98 -5.99 -2.69
CA ASP A 30 -12.37 -5.54 -2.85
C ASP A 30 -12.95 -5.04 -1.52
N VAL A 31 -12.50 -5.62 -0.41
CA VAL A 31 -13.05 -5.38 0.92
C VAL A 31 -11.99 -5.17 1.99
N VAL A 32 -12.20 -4.17 2.84
CA VAL A 32 -11.42 -3.95 4.06
C VAL A 32 -12.31 -4.04 5.30
N ARG A 33 -11.84 -4.79 6.30
CA ARG A 33 -12.55 -5.00 7.58
C ARG A 33 -12.02 -4.05 8.65
N GLU A 34 -12.91 -3.23 9.23
CA GLU A 34 -12.58 -2.26 10.28
C GLU A 34 -13.36 -2.47 11.58
N PHE A 35 -12.72 -2.08 12.70
CA PHE A 35 -13.31 -2.12 14.03
C PHE A 35 -13.21 -0.75 14.69
N LEU A 36 -14.36 -0.18 15.04
CA LEU A 36 -14.45 1.09 15.74
C LEU A 36 -15.11 0.92 17.11
N SER A 37 -14.74 1.79 18.04
CA SER A 37 -15.45 1.96 19.30
C SER A 37 -16.73 2.77 19.07
N TRP A 38 -17.66 2.68 20.01
CA TRP A 38 -18.98 3.32 19.94
C TRP A 38 -18.94 4.83 19.68
N ASP A 39 -17.88 5.51 20.13
CA ASP A 39 -17.67 6.94 20.03
C ASP A 39 -16.49 7.33 19.13
N SER A 40 -15.95 6.40 18.35
CA SER A 40 -14.93 6.68 17.34
C SER A 40 -15.42 7.70 16.30
N ALA A 41 -14.50 8.47 15.74
CA ALA A 41 -14.77 9.31 14.57
C ALA A 41 -14.93 8.43 13.31
N PHE A 42 -15.89 8.76 12.46
CA PHE A 42 -16.12 8.12 11.17
C PHE A 42 -16.90 9.07 10.24
N PRO A 43 -16.58 9.12 8.93
CA PRO A 43 -15.35 8.61 8.33
C PRO A 43 -14.12 9.43 8.80
N ASN A 44 -12.92 8.92 8.54
CA ASN A 44 -11.66 9.65 8.69
C ASN A 44 -10.91 9.61 7.35
N SER A 45 -9.67 10.10 7.28
CA SER A 45 -8.88 10.09 6.04
C SER A 45 -8.73 8.67 5.45
N PHE A 46 -8.52 7.65 6.29
CA PHE A 46 -8.39 6.27 5.83
C PHE A 46 -9.71 5.74 5.24
N HIS A 47 -10.85 5.94 5.91
CA HIS A 47 -12.14 5.51 5.37
C HIS A 47 -12.51 6.23 4.06
N ASN A 48 -12.16 7.51 3.94
CA ASN A 48 -12.37 8.26 2.70
C ASN A 48 -11.45 7.76 1.58
N TRP A 49 -10.21 7.37 1.91
CA TRP A 49 -9.29 6.74 0.97
C TRP A 49 -9.84 5.40 0.46
N LEU A 50 -10.32 4.52 1.37
CA LEU A 50 -10.98 3.27 1.00
C LEU A 50 -12.13 3.51 0.01
N LYS A 51 -13.00 4.47 0.33
CA LYS A 51 -14.09 4.89 -0.58
C LYS A 51 -13.57 5.33 -1.95
N SER A 52 -12.54 6.19 -2.00
CA SER A 52 -12.04 6.74 -3.26
C SER A 52 -11.27 5.72 -4.11
N THR A 53 -10.90 4.59 -3.52
CA THR A 53 -10.08 3.55 -4.15
C THR A 53 -10.85 2.25 -4.34
N ASP A 54 -12.19 2.30 -4.29
CA ASP A 54 -13.07 1.15 -4.53
C ASP A 54 -12.84 -0.05 -3.58
N HIS A 55 -12.53 0.27 -2.33
CA HIS A 55 -12.55 -0.70 -1.24
C HIS A 55 -13.88 -0.62 -0.49
N THR A 56 -14.69 -1.66 -0.57
CA THR A 56 -15.90 -1.78 0.25
C THR A 56 -15.53 -2.01 1.70
N LEU A 57 -16.17 -1.30 2.62
CA LEU A 57 -15.88 -1.42 4.04
C LEU A 57 -16.84 -2.40 4.73
N ILE A 58 -16.29 -3.37 5.49
CA ILE A 58 -17.05 -4.07 6.52
C ILE A 58 -16.70 -3.46 7.88
N LEU A 59 -17.60 -2.64 8.41
CA LEU A 59 -17.40 -1.86 9.62
C LEU A 59 -18.12 -2.49 10.82
N SER A 60 -17.34 -2.92 11.81
CA SER A 60 -17.85 -3.30 13.12
C SER A 60 -17.77 -2.15 14.11
N VAL A 61 -18.91 -1.69 14.62
CA VAL A 61 -18.97 -0.73 15.75
C VAL A 61 -19.23 -1.50 17.04
N LYS A 62 -18.22 -1.57 17.91
CA LYS A 62 -18.33 -2.25 19.21
C LYS A 62 -19.18 -1.44 20.18
N SER A 63 -19.96 -2.12 21.02
CA SER A 63 -20.69 -1.53 22.15
C SER A 63 -19.76 -1.20 23.33
N LYS A 64 -18.64 -0.53 23.03
CA LYS A 64 -17.61 -0.13 23.97
C LYS A 64 -17.06 1.23 23.54
N ARG A 65 -16.93 2.15 24.49
CA ARG A 65 -16.35 3.47 24.26
C ARG A 65 -14.82 3.40 24.26
N ALA A 66 -14.17 4.40 23.68
CA ALA A 66 -12.72 4.50 23.63
C ALA A 66 -12.07 4.50 25.03
N ASN A 67 -12.76 5.02 26.04
CA ASN A 67 -12.31 4.97 27.44
C ASN A 67 -12.53 3.60 28.13
N GLY A 68 -13.01 2.61 27.39
CA GLY A 68 -13.26 1.26 27.88
C GLY A 68 -14.65 1.03 28.48
N ALA A 69 -15.48 2.07 28.63
CA ALA A 69 -16.83 1.93 29.19
C ALA A 69 -17.76 1.13 28.26
N SER A 70 -18.45 0.16 28.83
CA SER A 70 -19.44 -0.66 28.11
C SER A 70 -20.71 0.14 27.80
N VAL A 71 -21.26 -0.08 26.60
CA VAL A 71 -22.56 0.44 26.20
C VAL A 71 -23.56 -0.73 26.24
N LEU A 72 -24.25 -0.89 27.37
CA LEU A 72 -25.15 -2.03 27.58
C LEU A 72 -26.31 -2.00 26.58
N TRP A 73 -26.66 -3.15 26.02
CA TRP A 73 -27.71 -3.23 25.00
C TRP A 73 -29.09 -2.88 25.54
N ALA A 74 -29.40 -3.28 26.78
CA ALA A 74 -30.63 -2.86 27.45
C ALA A 74 -30.75 -1.33 27.57
N ASN A 75 -29.62 -0.61 27.73
CA ASN A 75 -29.64 0.85 27.77
C ASN A 75 -29.91 1.45 26.37
N LEU A 76 -29.38 0.84 25.31
CA LEU A 76 -29.72 1.24 23.92
C LEU A 76 -31.21 1.09 23.67
N VAL A 77 -31.80 -0.04 24.10
CA VAL A 77 -33.23 -0.32 24.00
C VAL A 77 -34.05 0.72 24.78
N ALA A 78 -33.65 1.06 26.00
CA ALA A 78 -34.35 2.03 26.84
C ALA A 78 -34.19 3.50 26.39
N ALA A 79 -33.13 3.83 25.65
CA ALA A 79 -32.78 5.20 25.27
C ALA A 79 -33.89 5.91 24.49
N GLN A 80 -34.45 6.99 25.03
CA GLN A 80 -35.51 7.75 24.36
C GLN A 80 -34.94 8.78 23.37
N PRO A 81 -35.69 9.19 22.34
CA PRO A 81 -35.31 10.29 21.46
C PRO A 81 -34.84 11.53 22.25
N GLY A 82 -33.73 12.12 21.83
CA GLY A 82 -33.10 13.27 22.50
C GLY A 82 -32.14 12.92 23.63
N SER A 83 -32.15 11.68 24.15
CA SER A 83 -31.12 11.24 25.12
C SER A 83 -29.75 11.10 24.45
N THR A 84 -28.67 11.24 25.22
CA THR A 84 -27.28 11.11 24.72
C THR A 84 -27.08 9.80 23.95
N LEU A 85 -27.56 8.68 24.51
CA LEU A 85 -27.35 7.37 23.90
C LEU A 85 -28.19 7.15 22.63
N TYR A 86 -29.40 7.72 22.57
CA TYR A 86 -30.18 7.73 21.32
C TYR A 86 -29.50 8.59 20.25
N ASN A 87 -29.00 9.77 20.63
CA ASN A 87 -28.27 10.65 19.72
C ASN A 87 -26.96 10.01 19.23
N ASP A 88 -26.33 9.12 20.01
CA ASP A 88 -25.21 8.32 19.54
C ASP A 88 -25.61 7.37 18.39
N MET A 89 -26.75 6.68 18.49
CA MET A 89 -27.27 5.81 17.42
C MET A 89 -27.65 6.61 16.16
N VAL A 90 -28.32 7.76 16.33
CA VAL A 90 -28.64 8.68 15.23
C VAL A 90 -27.36 9.18 14.55
N ARG A 91 -26.34 9.53 15.33
CA ARG A 91 -25.06 9.99 14.79
C ARG A 91 -24.38 8.92 13.94
N TRP A 92 -24.46 7.65 14.32
CA TRP A 92 -23.98 6.56 13.47
C TRP A 92 -24.76 6.49 12.16
N ALA A 93 -26.09 6.51 12.21
CA ALA A 93 -26.92 6.52 11.01
C ALA A 93 -26.56 7.69 10.07
N ASP A 94 -26.42 8.89 10.61
CA ASP A 94 -26.06 10.09 9.85
C ASP A 94 -24.67 10.01 9.22
N ARG A 95 -23.68 9.49 9.95
CA ARG A 95 -22.32 9.29 9.44
C ARG A 95 -22.26 8.24 8.34
N ILE A 96 -23.00 7.14 8.50
CA ILE A 96 -23.09 6.12 7.47
C ILE A 96 -23.77 6.68 6.22
N LYS A 97 -24.87 7.44 6.37
CA LYS A 97 -25.53 8.11 5.24
C LYS A 97 -24.57 9.04 4.49
N ALA A 98 -23.85 9.88 5.23
CA ALA A 98 -22.90 10.85 4.67
C ALA A 98 -21.67 10.20 4.02
N PHE A 99 -21.43 8.90 4.25
CA PHE A 99 -20.37 8.17 3.57
C PHE A 99 -20.67 8.00 2.07
N GLU A 100 -21.94 7.94 1.66
CA GLU A 100 -22.38 7.93 0.26
C GLU A 100 -21.73 6.84 -0.63
N ALA A 101 -21.29 5.74 -0.01
CA ALA A 101 -20.78 4.55 -0.70
C ALA A 101 -21.30 3.30 0.01
N PRO A 102 -21.40 2.15 -0.70
CA PRO A 102 -21.80 0.88 -0.11
C PRO A 102 -20.92 0.53 1.10
N ILE A 103 -21.56 0.10 2.18
CA ILE A 103 -20.89 -0.36 3.40
C ILE A 103 -21.65 -1.51 4.04
N TYR A 104 -20.92 -2.49 4.57
CA TYR A 104 -21.46 -3.49 5.47
C TYR A 104 -21.29 -3.00 6.92
N PHE A 105 -22.40 -2.75 7.61
CA PHE A 105 -22.41 -2.25 8.98
C PHE A 105 -22.78 -3.38 9.96
N ALA A 106 -21.88 -3.67 10.90
CA ALA A 106 -22.10 -4.58 12.01
C ALA A 106 -22.22 -3.81 13.32
N PHE A 107 -23.38 -3.91 13.96
CA PHE A 107 -23.52 -3.53 15.37
C PHE A 107 -23.01 -4.68 16.25
N ASN A 108 -21.85 -4.46 16.88
CA ASN A 108 -21.21 -5.37 17.83
C ASN A 108 -21.13 -6.84 17.36
N HIS A 109 -20.15 -7.16 16.51
CA HIS A 109 -19.86 -8.55 16.12
C HIS A 109 -19.63 -9.47 17.33
N GLU A 110 -19.84 -10.77 17.11
CA GLU A 110 -19.70 -11.83 18.10
C GLU A 110 -20.41 -11.51 19.44
N PRO A 111 -21.70 -11.15 19.41
CA PRO A 111 -22.44 -10.80 20.63
C PRO A 111 -22.57 -11.98 21.60
N GLU A 112 -22.45 -13.21 21.10
CA GLU A 112 -22.53 -14.46 21.85
C GLU A 112 -21.23 -14.85 22.55
N SER A 113 -20.11 -14.26 22.14
CA SER A 113 -18.80 -14.62 22.67
C SER A 113 -18.63 -14.21 24.13
N GLY A 114 -17.66 -14.83 24.80
CA GLY A 114 -17.30 -14.46 26.18
C GLY A 114 -16.91 -12.98 26.32
N ALA A 115 -16.33 -12.38 25.28
CA ALA A 115 -15.91 -10.98 25.29
C ALA A 115 -17.10 -10.00 25.36
N SER A 116 -18.26 -10.41 24.83
CA SER A 116 -19.50 -9.62 24.82
C SER A 116 -20.41 -9.94 26.00
N GLN A 117 -20.05 -10.90 26.87
CA GLN A 117 -20.93 -11.41 27.92
C GLN A 117 -21.49 -10.32 28.85
N ALA A 118 -20.70 -9.30 29.17
CA ALA A 118 -21.08 -8.23 30.07
C ALA A 118 -22.01 -7.17 29.43
N LEU A 119 -22.28 -7.25 28.12
CA LEU A 119 -23.06 -6.24 27.39
C LEU A 119 -24.57 -6.48 27.46
N GLY A 120 -25.00 -7.72 27.69
CA GLY A 120 -26.41 -8.08 27.85
C GLY A 120 -26.74 -9.50 27.40
N THR A 121 -28.04 -9.75 27.27
CA THR A 121 -28.61 -11.02 26.80
C THR A 121 -28.85 -11.00 25.29
N ALA A 122 -29.15 -12.18 24.70
CA ALA A 122 -29.54 -12.27 23.30
C ALA A 122 -30.80 -11.45 22.98
N THR A 123 -31.77 -11.42 23.91
CA THR A 123 -32.97 -10.58 23.81
C THR A 123 -32.61 -9.09 23.74
N ASP A 124 -31.69 -8.64 24.60
CA ASP A 124 -31.26 -7.23 24.60
C ASP A 124 -30.52 -6.87 23.30
N PHE A 125 -29.66 -7.78 22.81
CA PHE A 125 -28.94 -7.61 21.56
C PHE A 125 -29.90 -7.49 20.37
N ILE A 126 -30.85 -8.42 20.23
CA ILE A 126 -31.83 -8.41 19.13
C ILE A 126 -32.68 -7.14 19.19
N ALA A 127 -33.14 -6.73 20.38
CA ALA A 127 -33.91 -5.51 20.54
C ALA A 127 -33.09 -4.25 20.20
N ALA A 128 -31.82 -4.19 20.60
CA ALA A 128 -30.92 -3.09 20.27
C ALA A 128 -30.61 -3.04 18.76
N TRP A 129 -30.34 -4.20 18.14
CA TRP A 129 -30.11 -4.34 16.69
C TRP A 129 -31.30 -3.78 15.91
N ARG A 130 -32.50 -4.27 16.20
CA ARG A 130 -33.74 -3.83 15.53
C ARG A 130 -34.00 -2.34 15.71
N LYS A 131 -33.69 -1.79 16.89
CA LYS A 131 -33.80 -0.35 17.16
C LYS A 131 -32.82 0.48 16.34
N ILE A 132 -31.55 0.06 16.27
CA ILE A 132 -30.53 0.74 15.45
C ILE A 132 -30.92 0.67 13.97
N ARG A 133 -31.36 -0.50 13.48
CA ARG A 133 -31.87 -0.65 12.11
C ARG A 133 -33.04 0.28 11.83
N GLY A 134 -34.00 0.38 12.76
CA GLY A 134 -35.12 1.32 12.66
C GLY A 134 -34.66 2.77 12.54
N ILE A 135 -33.67 3.19 13.35
CA ILE A 135 -33.09 4.53 13.26
C ILE A 135 -32.43 4.75 11.89
N PHE A 136 -31.70 3.77 11.36
CA PHE A 136 -31.10 3.89 10.02
C PHE A 136 -32.18 4.08 8.94
N ASN A 137 -33.28 3.33 9.02
CA ASN A 137 -34.42 3.49 8.11
C ASN A 137 -35.05 4.89 8.24
N ASP A 138 -35.32 5.35 9.47
CA ASP A 138 -35.92 6.66 9.74
C ASP A 138 -35.02 7.83 9.26
N ARG A 139 -33.70 7.65 9.29
CA ARG A 139 -32.72 8.62 8.78
C ARG A 139 -32.53 8.52 7.27
N GLY A 140 -33.14 7.53 6.61
CA GLY A 140 -33.03 7.30 5.17
C GLY A 140 -31.62 6.89 4.75
N VAL A 141 -30.97 6.02 5.53
CA VAL A 141 -29.69 5.41 5.18
C VAL A 141 -29.94 4.32 4.15
N THR A 142 -29.50 4.52 2.91
CA THR A 142 -29.72 3.57 1.80
C THR A 142 -28.45 2.87 1.34
N ASN A 143 -27.30 3.30 1.83
CA ASN A 143 -25.98 2.79 1.42
C ASN A 143 -25.41 1.73 2.38
N ALA A 144 -26.19 1.30 3.39
CA ALA A 144 -25.74 0.35 4.40
C ALA A 144 -26.46 -1.00 4.27
N LYS A 145 -25.68 -2.08 4.18
CA LYS A 145 -26.13 -3.46 4.43
C LYS A 145 -25.82 -3.82 5.88
N PHE A 146 -26.80 -4.26 6.64
CA PHE A 146 -26.58 -4.74 8.00
C PHE A 146 -26.06 -6.17 7.95
N ILE A 147 -24.90 -6.41 8.56
CA ILE A 147 -24.23 -7.72 8.56
C ILE A 147 -24.15 -8.30 9.98
N TRP A 148 -24.87 -9.39 10.22
CA TRP A 148 -24.90 -10.08 11.53
C TRP A 148 -23.75 -11.07 11.63
N ILE A 149 -22.82 -10.84 12.55
CA ILE A 149 -21.54 -11.56 12.62
C ILE A 149 -21.39 -12.34 13.91
N MET A 150 -21.10 -13.64 13.80
CA MET A 150 -20.93 -14.58 14.90
C MET A 150 -19.60 -15.32 14.80
N THR A 151 -19.12 -15.91 15.90
CA THR A 151 -18.02 -16.88 15.85
C THR A 151 -18.44 -18.11 15.05
N ASP A 152 -17.52 -18.78 14.33
CA ASP A 152 -17.82 -20.05 13.67
C ASP A 152 -18.37 -21.10 14.65
N TYR A 153 -17.82 -21.10 15.87
CA TYR A 153 -18.16 -22.06 16.91
C TYR A 153 -19.63 -21.97 17.34
N SER A 154 -20.25 -20.79 17.23
CA SER A 154 -21.67 -20.59 17.57
C SER A 154 -22.63 -21.43 16.73
N PHE A 155 -22.24 -21.85 15.52
CA PHE A 155 -23.03 -22.71 14.64
C PHE A 155 -22.81 -24.22 14.91
N PHE A 156 -21.80 -24.59 15.71
CA PHE A 156 -21.55 -25.98 16.11
C PHE A 156 -22.24 -26.37 17.41
N VAL A 157 -22.41 -25.40 18.31
CA VAL A 157 -22.96 -25.70 19.63
C VAL A 157 -24.43 -26.09 19.52
N GLY A 158 -24.88 -26.98 20.40
CA GLY A 158 -26.28 -27.38 20.41
C GLY A 158 -27.20 -26.26 20.86
N SER A 159 -28.48 -26.35 20.50
CA SER A 159 -29.51 -25.32 20.75
C SER A 159 -29.74 -24.97 22.22
N GLN A 160 -29.21 -25.74 23.16
CA GLN A 160 -29.24 -25.42 24.59
C GLN A 160 -28.13 -24.44 25.00
N ALA A 161 -27.03 -24.36 24.27
CA ALA A 161 -25.90 -23.50 24.59
C ALA A 161 -26.27 -22.02 24.51
N ARG A 162 -25.71 -21.19 25.41
CA ARG A 162 -25.95 -19.74 25.42
C ARG A 162 -25.41 -19.06 24.16
N ASN A 163 -24.34 -19.63 23.59
CA ASN A 163 -23.66 -19.11 22.42
C ASN A 163 -24.12 -19.76 21.10
N ASP A 164 -25.27 -20.44 21.08
CA ASP A 164 -25.90 -20.92 19.85
C ASP A 164 -26.32 -19.74 18.96
N ALA A 165 -25.85 -19.73 17.71
CA ALA A 165 -26.05 -18.63 16.77
C ALA A 165 -27.53 -18.27 16.60
N ALA A 166 -28.40 -19.27 16.50
CA ALA A 166 -29.84 -19.06 16.25
C ALA A 166 -30.52 -18.20 17.34
N LYS A 167 -29.99 -18.18 18.57
CA LYS A 167 -30.55 -17.37 19.67
C LYS A 167 -30.29 -15.87 19.52
N TRP A 168 -29.29 -15.50 18.73
CA TRP A 168 -28.84 -14.12 18.56
C TRP A 168 -29.28 -13.52 17.22
N TYR A 169 -29.95 -14.33 16.40
CA TYR A 169 -30.38 -13.96 15.07
C TYR A 169 -31.53 -12.91 15.10
N PRO A 170 -31.35 -11.72 14.49
CA PRO A 170 -32.34 -10.66 14.58
C PRO A 170 -33.55 -10.86 13.65
N GLY A 171 -33.50 -11.82 12.72
CA GLY A 171 -34.53 -12.10 11.71
C GLY A 171 -34.18 -11.52 10.34
N ASP A 172 -34.58 -12.20 9.25
CA ASP A 172 -34.28 -11.82 7.85
C ASP A 172 -34.69 -10.37 7.54
N ALA A 173 -35.82 -9.91 8.11
CA ALA A 173 -36.30 -8.54 7.90
C ALA A 173 -35.40 -7.42 8.49
N TYR A 174 -34.30 -7.76 9.16
CA TYR A 174 -33.44 -6.80 9.89
C TYR A 174 -31.97 -6.84 9.49
N LEU A 175 -31.60 -7.59 8.46
CA LEU A 175 -30.23 -7.65 7.92
C LEU A 175 -30.28 -7.89 6.41
N GLU A 176 -29.13 -7.75 5.76
CA GLU A 176 -28.94 -8.11 4.33
C GLU A 176 -27.79 -9.12 4.16
N ALA A 177 -27.04 -9.37 5.24
CA ALA A 177 -25.89 -10.23 5.23
C ALA A 177 -25.69 -10.89 6.59
N MET A 178 -25.09 -12.07 6.56
CA MET A 178 -24.59 -12.78 7.72
C MET A 178 -23.09 -12.97 7.57
N GLY A 179 -22.37 -13.03 8.68
CA GLY A 179 -20.93 -13.26 8.72
C GLY A 179 -20.56 -14.30 9.76
N ALA A 180 -19.50 -15.05 9.47
CA ALA A 180 -18.82 -15.89 10.45
C ALA A 180 -17.34 -15.51 10.57
N ASP A 181 -16.86 -15.41 11.80
CA ASP A 181 -15.46 -15.25 12.13
C ASP A 181 -14.86 -16.64 12.42
N ALA A 182 -14.04 -17.13 11.48
CA ALA A 182 -13.72 -18.56 11.31
C ALA A 182 -12.22 -18.88 11.35
N TYR A 183 -11.78 -19.58 12.39
CA TYR A 183 -10.36 -19.78 12.65
C TYR A 183 -9.95 -21.24 12.79
N ASN A 184 -8.87 -21.65 12.11
CA ASN A 184 -8.20 -22.91 12.40
C ASN A 184 -7.20 -22.73 13.56
N TRP A 185 -7.65 -23.03 14.77
CA TRP A 185 -6.91 -22.89 16.04
C TRP A 185 -5.86 -23.97 16.32
N HIS A 186 -5.47 -24.79 15.34
CA HIS A 186 -4.70 -26.03 15.55
C HIS A 186 -3.56 -25.91 16.58
N ASN A 187 -3.78 -26.47 17.77
CA ASN A 187 -2.87 -26.49 18.93
C ASN A 187 -2.13 -25.17 19.24
N CYS A 188 -2.65 -24.01 18.81
CA CYS A 188 -1.98 -22.73 19.02
C CYS A 188 -2.39 -22.06 20.34
N ARG A 189 -3.48 -22.53 20.98
CA ARG A 189 -3.98 -22.03 22.27
C ARG A 189 -3.36 -22.80 23.43
N THR A 190 -2.86 -22.06 24.42
CA THR A 190 -2.25 -22.65 25.62
C THR A 190 -3.26 -23.49 26.39
N GLY A 191 -2.91 -24.75 26.66
CA GLY A 191 -3.73 -25.65 27.49
C GLY A 191 -4.98 -26.20 26.80
N ILE A 192 -5.19 -25.93 25.50
CA ILE A 192 -6.33 -26.43 24.73
C ILE A 192 -5.80 -27.25 23.55
N SER A 193 -6.14 -28.54 23.52
CA SER A 193 -5.87 -29.36 22.33
C SER A 193 -6.90 -29.07 21.26
N ASN A 194 -6.45 -28.55 20.12
CA ASN A 194 -7.30 -28.28 18.96
C ASN A 194 -6.81 -29.08 17.77
N PRO A 195 -7.62 -30.04 17.26
CA PRO A 195 -7.25 -30.77 16.05
C PRO A 195 -7.18 -29.81 14.86
N TRP A 196 -6.38 -30.16 13.86
CA TRP A 196 -6.37 -29.44 12.59
C TRP A 196 -7.75 -29.58 11.94
N LYS A 197 -8.34 -28.47 11.50
CA LYS A 197 -9.60 -28.47 10.75
C LYS A 197 -9.40 -27.80 9.39
N SER A 198 -9.95 -28.38 8.33
CA SER A 198 -10.09 -27.67 7.05
C SER A 198 -11.07 -26.50 7.19
N LEU A 199 -10.99 -25.51 6.31
CA LEU A 199 -11.98 -24.42 6.30
C LEU A 199 -13.39 -24.96 6.09
N GLU A 200 -13.59 -25.91 5.17
CA GLU A 200 -14.87 -26.57 4.94
C GLU A 200 -15.45 -27.15 6.24
N GLN A 201 -14.63 -27.86 7.04
CA GLN A 201 -15.08 -28.39 8.32
C GLN A 201 -15.52 -27.31 9.29
N ILE A 202 -14.87 -26.15 9.29
CA ILE A 202 -15.16 -25.00 10.16
C ILE A 202 -16.46 -24.32 9.72
N ILE A 203 -16.65 -24.06 8.44
CA ILE A 203 -17.74 -23.19 7.97
C ILE A 203 -18.99 -23.94 7.51
N ARG A 204 -18.93 -25.28 7.41
CA ARG A 204 -20.06 -26.11 6.95
C ARG A 204 -21.36 -25.85 7.74
N PRO A 205 -21.37 -25.79 9.08
CA PRO A 205 -22.61 -25.51 9.82
C PRO A 205 -23.14 -24.09 9.58
N TYR A 206 -22.25 -23.10 9.42
CA TYR A 206 -22.65 -21.74 9.07
C TYR A 206 -23.25 -21.67 7.65
N ARG A 207 -22.64 -22.36 6.68
CA ARG A 207 -23.20 -22.51 5.33
C ARG A 207 -24.57 -23.18 5.35
N ASP A 208 -24.77 -24.20 6.19
CA ASP A 208 -26.08 -24.87 6.35
C ASP A 208 -27.13 -23.97 7.01
N PHE A 209 -26.74 -23.16 7.98
CA PHE A 209 -27.61 -22.12 8.54
C PHE A 209 -28.00 -21.13 7.43
N GLY A 210 -27.02 -20.65 6.66
CA GLY A 210 -27.23 -19.74 5.53
C GLY A 210 -28.19 -20.25 4.46
N ALA A 211 -28.17 -21.55 4.16
CA ALA A 211 -29.08 -22.17 3.20
C ALA A 211 -30.56 -22.11 3.63
N ALA A 212 -30.85 -21.92 4.92
CA ALA A 212 -32.21 -21.66 5.42
C ALA A 212 -32.64 -20.19 5.26
N HIS A 213 -31.72 -19.31 4.88
CA HIS A 213 -31.88 -17.86 4.71
C HIS A 213 -31.36 -17.45 3.31
N PRO A 214 -31.98 -17.94 2.22
CA PRO A 214 -31.42 -17.89 0.87
C PRO A 214 -31.31 -16.49 0.28
N ASP A 215 -32.05 -15.52 0.82
CA ASP A 215 -32.01 -14.13 0.37
C ASP A 215 -30.82 -13.34 0.98
N GLU A 216 -30.15 -13.92 1.99
CA GLU A 216 -29.06 -13.27 2.70
C GLU A 216 -27.69 -13.62 2.13
N GLU A 217 -26.82 -12.62 2.05
CA GLU A 217 -25.43 -12.83 1.66
C GLU A 217 -24.64 -13.51 2.79
N LEU A 218 -23.81 -14.50 2.46
CA LEU A 218 -22.86 -15.06 3.42
C LEU A 218 -21.47 -14.46 3.27
N TRP A 219 -20.83 -14.23 4.40
CA TRP A 219 -19.48 -13.69 4.48
C TRP A 219 -18.63 -14.51 5.45
N LEU A 220 -17.36 -14.71 5.10
CA LEU A 220 -16.35 -14.89 6.14
C LEU A 220 -15.77 -13.52 6.46
N THR A 221 -16.25 -12.91 7.53
CA THR A 221 -15.84 -11.55 7.92
C THR A 221 -14.48 -11.52 8.58
N GLU A 222 -14.07 -12.67 9.12
CA GLU A 222 -12.72 -12.97 9.54
C GLU A 222 -12.45 -14.44 9.21
N TRP A 223 -11.28 -14.74 8.64
CA TRP A 223 -10.79 -16.12 8.58
C TRP A 223 -9.28 -16.19 8.59
N ALA A 224 -8.73 -17.18 9.30
CA ALA A 224 -7.29 -17.43 9.32
C ALA A 224 -6.96 -18.84 9.82
N SER A 225 -5.74 -19.28 9.51
CA SER A 225 -5.16 -20.51 10.06
C SER A 225 -3.82 -20.24 10.72
N THR A 226 -3.53 -20.99 11.79
CA THR A 226 -2.17 -21.10 12.32
C THR A 226 -1.31 -21.97 11.39
N GLU A 227 0.01 -21.92 11.57
CA GLU A 227 0.94 -22.92 11.03
C GLU A 227 0.85 -24.23 11.82
N ASP A 228 1.16 -25.34 11.15
CA ASP A 228 1.34 -26.66 11.78
C ASP A 228 2.84 -26.99 11.86
N PRO A 229 3.45 -26.94 13.05
CA PRO A 229 4.86 -27.26 13.21
C PRO A 229 5.23 -28.70 12.81
N ALA A 230 4.28 -29.63 12.83
CA ALA A 230 4.51 -31.02 12.46
C ALA A 230 4.41 -31.27 10.95
N VAL A 231 3.77 -30.36 10.20
CA VAL A 231 3.57 -30.48 8.75
C VAL A 231 3.84 -29.12 8.07
N PRO A 232 5.11 -28.82 7.74
CA PRO A 232 5.45 -27.58 7.05
C PRO A 232 4.65 -27.38 5.76
N GLY A 233 4.11 -26.18 5.55
CA GLY A 233 3.30 -25.84 4.38
C GLY A 233 1.82 -26.20 4.48
N ARG A 234 1.36 -26.81 5.59
CA ARG A 234 -0.06 -27.17 5.77
C ARG A 234 -1.01 -25.96 5.77
N LYS A 235 -0.57 -24.80 6.27
CA LYS A 235 -1.33 -23.54 6.16
C LYS A 235 -1.46 -23.07 4.70
N ALA A 236 -0.39 -23.18 3.92
CA ALA A 236 -0.43 -22.86 2.49
C ALA A 236 -1.44 -23.74 1.75
N GLN A 237 -1.42 -25.05 2.02
CA GLN A 237 -2.42 -25.98 1.46
C GLN A 237 -3.83 -25.62 1.92
N TRP A 238 -4.03 -25.23 3.17
CA TRP A 238 -5.34 -24.82 3.69
C TRP A 238 -5.91 -23.58 3.00
N ILE A 239 -5.06 -22.60 2.67
CA ILE A 239 -5.45 -21.43 1.88
C ILE A 239 -5.81 -21.85 0.44
N ALA A 240 -5.02 -22.73 -0.18
CA ALA A 240 -5.33 -23.27 -1.51
C ALA A 240 -6.64 -24.10 -1.52
N ASP A 241 -6.90 -24.87 -0.46
CA ASP A 241 -8.15 -25.61 -0.31
C ASP A 241 -9.34 -24.65 -0.14
N ALA A 242 -9.17 -23.53 0.57
CA ALA A 242 -10.17 -22.48 0.68
C ALA A 242 -10.47 -21.81 -0.68
N GLN A 243 -9.43 -21.51 -1.47
CA GLN A 243 -9.56 -21.00 -2.84
C GLN A 243 -10.39 -21.95 -3.72
N ALA A 244 -10.19 -23.27 -3.60
CA ALA A 244 -10.98 -24.25 -4.34
C ALA A 244 -12.40 -24.40 -3.79
N LEU A 245 -12.58 -24.27 -2.47
CA LEU A 245 -13.85 -24.47 -1.77
C LEU A 245 -14.95 -23.53 -2.28
N PHE A 246 -14.67 -22.23 -2.33
CA PHE A 246 -15.71 -21.26 -2.68
C PHE A 246 -16.10 -21.25 -4.17
N LYS A 247 -15.32 -21.92 -5.02
CA LYS A 247 -15.69 -22.17 -6.43
C LYS A 247 -16.75 -23.26 -6.57
N ARG A 248 -17.05 -24.01 -5.51
CA ARG A 248 -18.07 -25.06 -5.54
C ARG A 248 -19.48 -24.46 -5.51
N PRO A 249 -20.45 -25.01 -6.24
CA PRO A 249 -21.83 -24.52 -6.25
C PRO A 249 -22.51 -24.49 -4.88
N ASP A 250 -22.17 -25.42 -3.97
CA ASP A 250 -22.74 -25.46 -2.62
C ASP A 250 -22.20 -24.37 -1.67
N TYR A 251 -21.29 -23.53 -2.16
CA TYR A 251 -20.75 -22.34 -1.48
C TYR A 251 -21.06 -21.04 -2.23
N ALA A 252 -21.89 -21.08 -3.28
CA ALA A 252 -22.19 -19.92 -4.12
C ALA A 252 -22.94 -18.78 -3.41
N GLN A 253 -23.55 -19.04 -2.24
CA GLN A 253 -24.20 -18.01 -1.42
C GLN A 253 -23.18 -17.07 -0.73
N PHE A 254 -21.91 -17.48 -0.64
CA PHE A 254 -20.86 -16.61 -0.11
C PHE A 254 -20.60 -15.46 -1.10
N ARG A 255 -20.77 -14.23 -0.62
CA ARG A 255 -20.48 -13.01 -1.38
C ARG A 255 -18.99 -12.67 -1.34
N GLY A 256 -18.34 -12.86 -0.19
CA GLY A 256 -16.92 -12.57 -0.03
C GLY A 256 -16.28 -13.11 1.24
N VAL A 257 -14.96 -12.94 1.31
CA VAL A 257 -14.12 -13.42 2.39
C VAL A 257 -13.08 -12.36 2.77
N ALA A 258 -12.92 -12.09 4.06
CA ALA A 258 -11.97 -11.12 4.59
C ALA A 258 -10.96 -11.81 5.52
N TYR A 259 -9.74 -12.03 5.03
CA TYR A 259 -8.69 -12.71 5.79
C TYR A 259 -8.25 -11.89 7.00
N PHE A 260 -7.99 -12.53 8.13
CA PHE A 260 -7.56 -11.84 9.35
C PHE A 260 -6.03 -11.80 9.46
N ASP A 261 -5.37 -10.85 8.78
CA ASP A 261 -3.92 -10.61 8.86
C ASP A 261 -3.59 -9.71 10.05
N TYR A 262 -3.85 -10.21 11.25
CA TYR A 262 -3.58 -9.46 12.47
C TYR A 262 -2.79 -10.29 13.48
N PRO A 263 -1.78 -9.71 14.16
CA PRO A 263 -1.04 -10.42 15.19
C PRO A 263 -1.97 -10.81 16.35
N PHE A 264 -1.91 -12.06 16.77
CA PHE A 264 -2.71 -12.54 17.89
C PHE A 264 -2.27 -11.88 19.20
N SER A 265 -3.24 -11.36 19.96
CA SER A 265 -3.01 -10.67 21.23
C SER A 265 -3.48 -11.44 22.46
N GLY A 266 -3.88 -12.72 22.31
CA GLY A 266 -4.35 -13.57 23.40
C GLY A 266 -3.27 -14.49 23.97
N SER A 267 -3.67 -15.43 24.82
CA SER A 267 -2.78 -16.47 25.34
C SER A 267 -2.59 -17.59 24.31
N GLY A 268 -1.33 -17.83 23.91
CA GLY A 268 -0.96 -18.84 22.92
C GLY A 268 -0.01 -18.30 21.86
N ASN A 269 0.32 -19.16 20.88
CA ASN A 269 1.23 -18.86 19.79
C ASN A 269 0.53 -18.88 18.42
N CYS A 270 -0.74 -18.44 18.39
CA CYS A 270 -1.52 -18.40 17.15
C CYS A 270 -0.94 -17.34 16.20
N ASN A 271 -0.48 -17.77 15.02
CA ASN A 271 0.05 -16.87 14.01
C ASN A 271 -0.84 -16.82 12.78
N TRP A 272 -1.73 -15.83 12.74
CA TRP A 272 -2.70 -15.64 11.67
C TRP A 272 -2.09 -15.05 10.40
N LEU A 273 -1.00 -14.30 10.55
CA LEU A 273 -0.40 -13.51 9.47
C LEU A 273 -0.20 -14.33 8.20
N THR A 274 -0.59 -13.77 7.07
CA THR A 274 -0.38 -14.31 5.72
C THR A 274 1.10 -14.60 5.46
N ASN A 275 2.01 -13.78 6.02
CA ASN A 275 3.45 -13.99 5.95
C ASN A 275 4.04 -14.79 7.12
N SER A 276 3.26 -15.63 7.80
CA SER A 276 3.77 -16.57 8.82
C SER A 276 4.81 -17.54 8.25
N SER A 277 4.74 -17.82 6.94
CA SER A 277 5.74 -18.52 6.15
C SER A 277 5.71 -18.01 4.70
N ALA A 278 6.79 -18.25 3.95
CA ALA A 278 6.84 -17.88 2.54
C ALA A 278 5.79 -18.62 1.69
N SER A 279 5.49 -19.89 2.03
CA SER A 279 4.48 -20.67 1.33
C SER A 279 3.06 -20.21 1.65
N ALA A 280 2.75 -19.80 2.89
CA ALA A 280 1.45 -19.22 3.22
C ALA A 280 1.22 -17.90 2.46
N LEU A 281 2.25 -17.05 2.37
CA LEU A 281 2.17 -15.78 1.64
C LEU A 281 1.95 -16.02 0.14
N ALA A 282 2.66 -16.97 -0.46
CA ALA A 282 2.50 -17.33 -1.86
C ALA A 282 1.09 -17.90 -2.16
N ALA A 283 0.54 -18.75 -1.27
CA ALA A 283 -0.81 -19.28 -1.42
C ALA A 283 -1.87 -18.18 -1.30
N PHE A 284 -1.70 -17.24 -0.36
CA PHE A 284 -2.58 -16.08 -0.22
C PHE A 284 -2.54 -15.19 -1.47
N GLY A 285 -1.34 -14.88 -1.97
CA GLY A 285 -1.17 -14.15 -3.23
C GLY A 285 -1.81 -14.84 -4.42
N THR A 286 -1.69 -16.17 -4.51
CA THR A 286 -2.34 -16.97 -5.56
C THR A 286 -3.87 -16.87 -5.50
N MET A 287 -4.46 -16.87 -4.30
CA MET A 287 -5.91 -16.74 -4.13
C MET A 287 -6.41 -15.35 -4.51
N GLY A 288 -5.75 -14.28 -4.06
CA GLY A 288 -6.19 -12.91 -4.36
C GLY A 288 -6.04 -12.54 -5.85
N ASN A 289 -5.01 -13.04 -6.53
CA ASN A 289 -4.81 -12.78 -7.97
C ASN A 289 -5.66 -13.66 -8.89
N ASP A 290 -6.49 -14.55 -8.34
CA ASP A 290 -7.40 -15.38 -9.12
C ASP A 290 -8.63 -14.56 -9.55
N GLU A 291 -8.99 -14.60 -10.83
CA GLU A 291 -10.11 -13.83 -11.38
C GLU A 291 -11.45 -14.08 -10.66
N PHE A 292 -11.65 -15.26 -10.05
CA PHE A 292 -12.84 -15.54 -9.26
C PHE A 292 -12.95 -14.65 -8.01
N TYR A 293 -11.80 -14.19 -7.49
CA TYR A 293 -11.64 -13.40 -6.27
C TYR A 293 -11.30 -11.92 -6.55
N GLY A 294 -11.63 -11.42 -7.74
CA GLY A 294 -11.39 -10.02 -8.10
C GLY A 294 -10.06 -9.76 -8.82
N GLY A 295 -9.21 -10.79 -8.99
CA GLY A 295 -7.92 -10.67 -9.65
C GLY A 295 -7.96 -9.90 -10.97
N THR A 296 -7.06 -8.90 -11.08
CA THR A 296 -6.76 -7.98 -12.22
C THR A 296 -7.30 -6.54 -12.18
N VAL A 297 -7.72 -6.01 -11.03
CA VAL A 297 -7.65 -4.54 -10.83
C VAL A 297 -6.33 -4.26 -10.14
N ASP A 298 -5.36 -3.66 -10.84
CA ASP A 298 -4.24 -3.03 -10.13
C ASP A 298 -4.85 -2.04 -9.13
N PRO A 299 -4.45 -2.04 -7.84
CA PRO A 299 -4.95 -1.05 -6.89
C PRO A 299 -4.70 0.33 -7.48
N PRO A 300 -5.66 1.28 -7.40
CA PRO A 300 -5.47 2.60 -7.97
C PRO A 300 -4.20 3.21 -7.37
N ASP A 301 -3.30 3.65 -8.26
CA ASP A 301 -2.07 4.31 -7.85
C ASP A 301 -2.43 5.42 -6.84
N PRO A 302 -1.66 5.60 -5.75
CA PRO A 302 -1.88 6.70 -4.83
C PRO A 302 -2.00 8.01 -5.62
N PRO A 303 -2.91 8.92 -5.24
CA PRO A 303 -3.03 10.19 -5.95
C PRO A 303 -1.66 10.86 -6.02
N ASP A 304 -1.33 11.39 -7.20
CA ASP A 304 -0.07 12.07 -7.41
C ASP A 304 0.10 13.16 -6.33
N PRO A 305 1.29 13.26 -5.72
CA PRO A 305 1.56 14.24 -4.70
C PRO A 305 1.37 15.65 -5.28
N THR A 306 0.79 16.54 -4.47
CA THR A 306 0.60 17.96 -4.83
C THR A 306 1.92 18.72 -4.95
N ALA A 307 3.05 18.10 -4.58
CA ALA A 307 4.39 18.63 -4.65
C ALA A 307 5.34 17.58 -5.25
N ILE A 308 6.42 18.05 -5.86
CA ILE A 308 7.44 17.17 -6.44
C ILE A 308 8.14 16.39 -5.31
N GLU A 309 8.37 15.08 -5.51
CA GLU A 309 9.15 14.25 -4.60
C GLU A 309 10.17 13.38 -5.35
N ALA A 310 11.27 13.03 -4.68
CA ALA A 310 12.23 12.05 -5.18
C ALA A 310 11.75 10.61 -4.88
N VAL A 311 11.61 9.79 -5.93
CA VAL A 311 11.06 8.43 -5.84
C VAL A 311 12.15 7.38 -5.65
N GLY A 312 13.28 7.55 -6.32
CA GLY A 312 14.36 6.57 -6.29
C GLY A 312 15.54 6.94 -7.17
N ILE A 313 16.67 6.31 -6.90
CA ILE A 313 17.90 6.46 -7.69
C ILE A 313 18.63 5.12 -7.74
N ALA A 314 19.18 4.79 -8.90
CA ALA A 314 20.05 3.64 -9.10
C ALA A 314 21.21 4.04 -10.03
N GLY A 315 22.34 3.34 -9.93
CA GLY A 315 23.44 3.59 -10.87
C GLY A 315 24.50 2.51 -10.84
N SER A 316 25.23 2.42 -11.94
CA SER A 316 26.34 1.50 -12.17
C SER A 316 27.58 2.27 -12.60
N ASN A 317 28.73 1.93 -12.06
CA ASN A 317 30.02 2.43 -12.51
C ASN A 317 30.89 1.26 -12.97
N GLY A 318 31.45 1.33 -14.18
CA GLY A 318 32.16 0.18 -14.73
C GLY A 318 32.92 0.46 -16.01
N ASN A 319 33.75 -0.52 -16.40
CA ASN A 319 34.51 -0.50 -17.65
C ASN A 319 33.87 -1.47 -18.66
N LEU A 320 32.91 -0.98 -19.44
CA LEU A 320 31.98 -1.82 -20.20
C LEU A 320 31.72 -1.24 -21.60
N VAL A 321 31.21 -2.09 -22.50
CA VAL A 321 30.56 -1.66 -23.75
C VAL A 321 29.12 -1.25 -23.46
N ASN A 322 28.39 -2.13 -22.76
CA ASN A 322 27.01 -1.94 -22.34
C ASN A 322 26.99 -1.54 -20.87
N HIS A 323 26.59 -0.30 -20.61
CA HIS A 323 26.38 0.21 -19.25
C HIS A 323 24.91 0.06 -18.94
N THR A 324 24.57 -0.69 -17.89
CA THR A 324 23.19 -1.05 -17.58
C THR A 324 22.90 -0.77 -16.12
N VAL A 325 21.74 -0.17 -15.85
CA VAL A 325 21.20 0.03 -14.51
C VAL A 325 19.74 -0.41 -14.49
N GLN A 326 19.29 -0.99 -13.38
CA GLN A 326 17.89 -1.32 -13.17
C GLN A 326 17.14 -0.08 -12.68
N ILE A 327 16.02 0.26 -13.32
CA ILE A 327 15.12 1.31 -12.88
C ILE A 327 14.55 0.90 -11.50
N PRO A 328 14.53 1.79 -10.49
CA PRO A 328 14.00 1.47 -9.17
C PRO A 328 12.59 0.89 -9.23
N GLY A 329 12.32 -0.17 -8.45
CA GLY A 329 11.00 -0.80 -8.39
C GLY A 329 9.91 0.07 -7.76
N THR A 330 10.28 1.20 -7.16
CA THR A 330 9.36 2.20 -6.59
C THR A 330 8.79 3.17 -7.63
N VAL A 331 9.27 3.11 -8.87
CA VAL A 331 8.78 3.91 -10.01
C VAL A 331 7.37 3.47 -10.38
N ARG A 332 6.53 4.44 -10.72
CA ARG A 332 5.16 4.24 -11.24
C ARG A 332 5.03 4.86 -12.62
N ALA A 333 3.95 4.53 -13.32
CA ALA A 333 3.57 5.27 -14.52
C ALA A 333 3.40 6.76 -14.18
N GLY A 334 3.84 7.65 -15.07
CA GLY A 334 3.79 9.10 -14.86
C GLY A 334 5.02 9.72 -14.20
N ASP A 335 5.81 8.95 -13.45
CA ASP A 335 7.08 9.45 -12.87
C ASP A 335 8.03 9.93 -13.99
N THR A 336 8.72 11.05 -13.75
CA THR A 336 9.75 11.54 -14.67
C THR A 336 11.10 10.95 -14.31
N LEU A 337 11.70 10.25 -15.27
CA LEU A 337 13.02 9.67 -15.16
C LEU A 337 14.07 10.58 -15.82
N LEU A 338 15.20 10.77 -15.15
CA LEU A 338 16.42 11.34 -15.72
C LEU A 338 17.53 10.30 -15.73
N LEU A 339 18.17 10.11 -16.88
CA LEU A 339 19.30 9.19 -17.06
C LEU A 339 20.56 10.00 -17.37
N PHE A 340 21.55 9.91 -16.51
CA PHE A 340 22.85 10.55 -16.69
C PHE A 340 23.90 9.50 -17.03
N PHE A 341 24.67 9.76 -18.07
CA PHE A 341 25.77 8.91 -18.50
C PHE A 341 27.02 9.76 -18.71
N SER A 342 28.12 9.44 -18.02
CA SER A 342 29.41 10.10 -18.22
C SER A 342 30.50 9.06 -18.39
N SER A 343 31.33 9.20 -19.43
CA SER A 343 32.38 8.25 -19.78
C SER A 343 33.73 8.90 -20.00
N ASN A 344 34.79 8.16 -19.71
CA ASN A 344 36.16 8.66 -19.61
C ASN A 344 36.90 8.82 -20.96
N GLN A 345 36.17 8.77 -22.07
CA GLN A 345 36.66 8.96 -23.43
C GLN A 345 35.49 9.24 -24.39
N ASN A 346 35.79 9.63 -25.63
CA ASN A 346 34.80 9.87 -26.67
C ASN A 346 34.74 8.65 -27.62
N PRO A 347 33.89 7.64 -27.36
CA PRO A 347 33.71 6.52 -28.29
C PRO A 347 33.12 7.00 -29.63
N ALA A 348 33.34 6.23 -30.70
CA ALA A 348 32.83 6.57 -32.03
C ALA A 348 31.29 6.71 -32.06
N SER A 349 30.59 5.85 -31.30
CA SER A 349 29.15 6.01 -31.03
C SER A 349 28.80 5.71 -29.58
N THR A 350 27.71 6.34 -29.13
CA THR A 350 27.03 6.10 -27.85
C THR A 350 25.54 6.03 -28.14
N THR A 351 24.97 4.83 -28.11
CA THR A 351 23.55 4.59 -28.35
C THR A 351 22.80 4.69 -27.02
N GLY A 352 21.87 5.64 -26.94
CA GLY A 352 20.97 5.77 -25.79
C GLY A 352 19.87 4.71 -25.79
N PRO A 353 19.18 4.53 -24.66
CA PRO A 353 18.10 3.56 -24.54
C PRO A 353 16.89 3.92 -25.41
N ALA A 354 16.22 2.90 -25.94
CA ALA A 354 15.01 3.06 -26.74
C ALA A 354 13.88 3.71 -25.93
N GLY A 355 13.12 4.62 -26.55
CA GLY A 355 12.01 5.30 -25.89
C GLY A 355 12.41 6.41 -24.90
N TRP A 356 13.68 6.81 -24.87
CA TRP A 356 14.15 7.96 -24.09
C TRP A 356 14.47 9.15 -24.99
N THR A 357 14.17 10.35 -24.51
CA THR A 357 14.44 11.59 -25.22
C THR A 357 15.78 12.17 -24.76
N GLN A 358 16.70 12.44 -25.68
CA GLN A 358 17.99 13.03 -25.33
C GLN A 358 17.83 14.52 -24.99
N LEU A 359 18.11 14.87 -23.74
CA LEU A 359 17.98 16.23 -23.21
C LEU A 359 19.26 17.05 -23.43
N ARG A 360 20.43 16.48 -23.15
CA ARG A 360 21.73 17.16 -23.30
C ARG A 360 22.88 16.25 -23.71
N THR A 361 23.89 16.86 -24.31
CA THR A 361 25.13 16.22 -24.75
C THR A 361 26.35 17.09 -24.43
N ALA A 362 27.39 16.52 -23.86
CA ALA A 362 28.71 17.14 -23.70
C ALA A 362 29.80 16.23 -24.27
N ASP A 363 30.75 16.81 -25.00
CA ASP A 363 31.85 16.09 -25.66
C ASP A 363 33.20 16.83 -25.55
N PRO A 364 33.69 17.15 -24.34
CA PRO A 364 35.07 17.62 -24.20
C PRO A 364 36.07 16.55 -24.68
N THR A 365 37.28 16.98 -25.03
CA THR A 365 38.35 16.04 -25.40
C THR A 365 38.65 15.08 -24.25
N GLY A 366 38.47 13.78 -24.50
CA GLY A 366 38.79 12.72 -23.55
C GLY A 366 37.72 12.43 -22.49
N MET A 367 36.50 12.97 -22.64
CA MET A 367 35.34 12.64 -21.80
C MET A 367 34.03 12.90 -22.56
N ARG A 368 32.98 12.12 -22.32
CA ARG A 368 31.65 12.33 -22.91
C ARG A 368 30.59 12.27 -21.82
N SER A 369 29.58 13.13 -21.90
CA SER A 369 28.38 13.00 -21.08
C SER A 369 27.08 13.20 -21.86
N ARG A 370 26.02 12.54 -21.42
CA ARG A 370 24.69 12.54 -22.01
C ARG A 370 23.64 12.54 -20.91
N VAL A 371 22.56 13.25 -21.13
CA VAL A 371 21.37 13.24 -20.27
C VAL A 371 20.17 12.91 -21.12
N TRP A 372 19.36 11.95 -20.66
CA TRP A 372 18.06 11.63 -21.26
C TRP A 372 16.95 11.80 -20.24
N THR A 373 15.73 11.99 -20.75
CA THR A 373 14.50 11.99 -19.95
C THR A 373 13.46 11.05 -20.55
N ARG A 374 12.60 10.51 -19.69
CA ARG A 374 11.48 9.66 -20.06
C ARG A 374 10.38 9.80 -19.01
N THR A 375 9.13 9.89 -19.45
CA THR A 375 7.97 9.66 -18.58
C THR A 375 7.78 8.16 -18.45
N ALA A 376 7.83 7.65 -17.23
CA ALA A 376 7.68 6.23 -16.94
C ALA A 376 6.28 5.74 -17.31
N THR A 377 6.23 4.49 -17.72
CA THR A 377 5.02 3.70 -17.97
C THR A 377 4.97 2.56 -16.97
N ALA A 378 3.83 1.87 -16.88
CA ALA A 378 3.65 0.72 -16.00
C ALA A 378 4.70 -0.40 -16.23
N THR A 379 5.33 -0.43 -17.41
CA THR A 379 6.33 -1.44 -17.76
C THR A 379 7.78 -1.05 -17.43
N ASP A 380 8.04 0.17 -16.93
CA ASP A 380 9.43 0.63 -16.73
C ASP A 380 10.01 0.17 -15.38
N ALA A 381 9.20 0.04 -14.33
CA ALA A 381 9.65 -0.31 -12.99
C ALA A 381 10.40 -1.66 -12.95
N GLY A 382 11.59 -1.68 -12.33
CA GLY A 382 12.40 -2.90 -12.23
C GLY A 382 13.03 -3.39 -13.54
N THR A 383 12.85 -2.67 -14.66
CA THR A 383 13.49 -3.03 -15.93
C THR A 383 14.89 -2.46 -16.07
N ASN A 384 15.68 -3.03 -16.98
CA ASN A 384 17.03 -2.56 -17.27
C ASN A 384 17.01 -1.46 -18.32
N VAL A 385 17.71 -0.35 -18.03
CA VAL A 385 18.02 0.68 -19.00
C VAL A 385 19.51 0.62 -19.35
N THR A 386 19.83 0.60 -20.64
CA THR A 386 21.19 0.38 -21.15
C THR A 386 21.63 1.52 -22.06
N VAL A 387 22.86 1.97 -21.87
CA VAL A 387 23.61 2.83 -22.81
C VAL A 387 24.77 2.02 -23.38
N THR A 388 24.87 1.97 -24.70
CA THR A 388 25.87 1.16 -25.41
C THR A 388 26.88 2.04 -26.12
N ASN A 389 28.17 1.87 -25.82
CA ASN A 389 29.25 2.51 -26.57
C ASN A 389 29.80 1.61 -27.67
N SER A 390 30.46 2.20 -28.66
CA SER A 390 31.14 1.44 -29.73
C SER A 390 32.37 0.66 -29.24
N VAL A 391 32.88 0.97 -28.06
CA VAL A 391 34.09 0.36 -27.45
C VAL A 391 33.94 0.28 -25.93
N ILE A 392 34.74 -0.57 -25.30
CA ILE A 392 34.85 -0.64 -23.83
C ILE A 392 35.40 0.70 -23.30
N ASN A 393 34.71 1.30 -22.33
CA ASN A 393 35.15 2.50 -21.65
C ASN A 393 34.69 2.53 -20.19
N LYS A 394 35.37 3.32 -19.36
CA LYS A 394 34.92 3.55 -17.99
C LYS A 394 33.83 4.60 -17.99
N ALA A 395 32.72 4.31 -17.35
CA ALA A 395 31.62 5.24 -17.25
C ALA A 395 30.84 5.06 -15.95
N ASP A 396 30.13 6.12 -15.58
CA ASP A 396 29.03 6.07 -14.64
C ASP A 396 27.71 6.24 -15.41
N LEU A 397 26.75 5.36 -15.14
CA LEU A 397 25.37 5.45 -15.58
C LEU A 397 24.50 5.52 -14.33
N MET A 398 23.60 6.51 -14.26
CA MET A 398 22.63 6.59 -13.18
C MET A 398 21.26 7.04 -13.68
N VAL A 399 20.21 6.45 -13.11
CA VAL A 399 18.82 6.83 -13.32
C VAL A 399 18.24 7.35 -12.01
N THR A 400 17.52 8.46 -12.06
CA THR A 400 16.76 9.01 -10.92
C THR A 400 15.32 9.29 -11.35
N ALA A 401 14.38 9.08 -10.43
CA ALA A 401 12.95 9.21 -10.66
C ALA A 401 12.35 10.27 -9.72
N TYR A 402 11.48 11.11 -10.29
CA TYR A 402 10.74 12.14 -9.57
C TYR A 402 9.24 12.02 -9.89
N ARG A 403 8.39 12.27 -8.89
CA ARG A 403 6.92 12.26 -9.02
C ARG A 403 6.34 13.65 -8.85
N GLY A 404 5.14 13.90 -9.38
CA GLY A 404 4.49 15.21 -9.33
C GLY A 404 4.98 16.18 -10.41
N ILE A 405 5.55 15.66 -11.49
CA ILE A 405 6.11 16.42 -12.62
C ILE A 405 5.07 16.57 -13.74
N SER A 406 5.11 17.69 -14.48
CA SER A 406 4.24 17.92 -15.63
C SER A 406 4.41 16.82 -16.69
N ALA A 407 3.32 16.13 -17.02
CA ALA A 407 3.31 15.08 -18.05
C ALA A 407 3.59 15.61 -19.46
N THR A 408 3.30 16.89 -19.72
CA THR A 408 3.47 17.52 -21.04
C THR A 408 4.78 18.29 -21.18
N GLN A 409 5.30 18.86 -20.09
CA GLN A 409 6.54 19.65 -20.09
C GLN A 409 7.38 19.33 -18.84
N PRO A 410 7.96 18.13 -18.74
CA PRO A 410 8.61 17.66 -17.50
C PRO A 410 9.89 18.42 -17.15
N VAL A 411 10.59 18.95 -18.15
CA VAL A 411 11.78 19.80 -17.96
C VAL A 411 11.40 21.23 -18.32
N ASP A 412 11.60 22.15 -17.38
CA ASP A 412 11.38 23.58 -17.59
C ASP A 412 12.57 24.22 -18.30
N VAL A 413 13.72 24.24 -17.61
CA VAL A 413 14.96 24.84 -18.09
C VAL A 413 16.16 24.01 -17.67
N HIS A 414 17.23 24.05 -18.47
CA HIS A 414 18.45 23.31 -18.14
C HIS A 414 19.70 23.94 -18.77
N ALA A 415 20.79 23.93 -18.00
CA ALA A 415 22.08 24.48 -18.38
C ALA A 415 23.20 23.44 -18.17
N MET A 416 24.32 23.69 -18.83
CA MET A 416 25.51 22.84 -18.71
C MET A 416 26.80 23.65 -18.75
N THR A 417 27.81 23.20 -18.02
CA THR A 417 29.17 23.76 -18.04
C THR A 417 30.16 22.63 -18.25
N ILE A 418 31.10 22.83 -19.17
CA ILE A 418 32.31 22.03 -19.29
C ILE A 418 33.45 22.86 -18.71
N GLN A 419 34.05 22.39 -17.63
CA GLN A 419 35.22 23.01 -17.02
C GLN A 419 36.46 22.22 -17.40
N THR A 420 37.49 22.89 -17.92
CA THR A 420 38.76 22.29 -18.36
C THR A 420 39.97 22.83 -17.59
N VAL A 421 39.73 23.46 -16.45
CA VAL A 421 40.77 23.99 -15.57
C VAL A 421 40.97 22.99 -14.44
N THR A 422 42.23 22.65 -14.13
CA THR A 422 42.56 21.79 -13.00
C THR A 422 42.25 22.51 -11.69
N THR A 423 41.19 22.08 -11.01
CA THR A 423 40.74 22.63 -9.73
C THR A 423 39.95 21.58 -8.98
N ALA A 424 39.74 21.80 -7.68
CA ALA A 424 38.80 21.02 -6.87
C ALA A 424 37.42 21.71 -6.80
N SER A 425 37.28 22.95 -7.28
CA SER A 425 36.04 23.74 -7.18
C SER A 425 35.27 23.75 -8.51
N HIS A 426 34.06 23.19 -8.48
CA HIS A 426 33.26 22.90 -9.68
C HIS A 426 31.88 23.57 -9.58
N PRO A 427 31.73 24.82 -10.07
CA PRO A 427 30.47 25.55 -10.05
C PRO A 427 29.53 25.09 -11.18
N ALA A 428 28.48 24.34 -10.83
CA ALA A 428 27.41 24.01 -11.76
C ALA A 428 26.68 25.30 -12.21
N PRO A 429 26.23 25.38 -13.48
CA PRO A 429 25.65 26.60 -14.03
C PRO A 429 24.33 26.97 -13.34
N SER A 430 24.03 28.26 -13.28
CA SER A 430 22.70 28.73 -12.87
C SER A 430 21.66 28.47 -13.97
N VAL A 431 20.43 28.18 -13.57
CA VAL A 431 19.24 28.28 -14.43
C VAL A 431 18.27 29.31 -13.86
N THR A 432 17.31 29.75 -14.67
CA THR A 432 16.23 30.64 -14.24
C THR A 432 14.91 29.97 -14.60
N PRO A 433 14.19 29.41 -13.60
CA PRO A 433 12.88 28.79 -13.83
C PRO A 433 11.90 29.76 -14.48
N THR A 434 11.10 29.28 -15.42
CA THR A 434 10.07 30.07 -16.10
C THR A 434 8.77 30.18 -15.28
N GLN A 435 8.63 29.34 -14.25
CA GLN A 435 7.53 29.35 -13.30
C GLN A 435 8.00 29.00 -11.87
N GLY A 436 7.17 29.29 -10.87
CA GLY A 436 7.41 28.87 -9.51
C GLY A 436 6.98 27.42 -9.28
N GLY A 437 7.58 26.75 -8.31
CA GLY A 437 7.24 25.36 -7.97
C GLY A 437 8.20 24.33 -8.54
N ASP A 438 9.17 24.74 -9.34
CA ASP A 438 10.15 23.86 -9.97
C ASP A 438 11.05 23.15 -8.97
N TRP A 439 11.59 22.00 -9.34
CA TRP A 439 12.55 21.23 -8.55
C TRP A 439 13.88 21.13 -9.28
N VAL A 440 14.99 21.51 -8.65
CA VAL A 440 16.28 21.63 -9.36
C VAL A 440 17.17 20.44 -9.04
N VAL A 441 17.58 19.73 -10.10
CA VAL A 441 18.53 18.61 -10.08
C VAL A 441 19.88 19.09 -10.58
N VAL A 442 20.94 18.73 -9.87
CA VAL A 442 22.32 19.14 -10.18
C VAL A 442 23.22 17.91 -10.24
N TYR A 443 24.06 17.87 -11.27
CA TYR A 443 24.96 16.76 -11.55
C TYR A 443 26.38 17.26 -11.78
N TRP A 444 27.36 16.56 -11.21
CA TRP A 444 28.79 16.75 -11.48
C TRP A 444 29.37 15.41 -11.87
N ALA A 445 30.19 15.39 -12.92
CA ALA A 445 31.07 14.26 -13.20
C ALA A 445 32.42 14.71 -13.72
N ASP A 446 33.47 14.09 -13.23
CA ASP A 446 34.81 14.26 -13.76
C ASP A 446 35.43 12.93 -14.22
N LYS A 447 36.55 13.08 -14.90
CA LYS A 447 37.50 12.01 -15.14
C LYS A 447 38.73 12.27 -14.28
N SER A 448 39.01 11.34 -13.37
CA SER A 448 40.14 11.44 -12.45
C SER A 448 40.80 10.09 -12.19
N SER A 449 42.00 10.10 -11.64
CA SER A 449 42.64 8.91 -11.07
C SER A 449 42.62 8.92 -9.54
N THR A 450 42.19 10.03 -8.93
CA THR A 450 42.34 10.28 -7.49
C THR A 450 41.09 10.86 -6.82
N ASN A 451 40.17 11.47 -7.59
CA ASN A 451 38.96 12.06 -7.02
C ASN A 451 37.94 10.96 -6.71
N THR A 452 37.56 10.81 -5.44
CA THR A 452 36.66 9.73 -4.99
C THR A 452 35.26 10.22 -4.62
N GLY A 453 34.98 11.52 -4.74
CA GLY A 453 33.67 12.09 -4.48
C GLY A 453 33.68 13.61 -4.42
N TYR A 454 32.53 14.17 -4.10
CA TYR A 454 32.33 15.62 -3.98
C TYR A 454 31.67 15.97 -2.64
N THR A 455 32.10 17.07 -2.05
CA THR A 455 31.35 17.78 -1.01
C THR A 455 30.44 18.79 -1.70
N ILE A 456 29.13 18.70 -1.47
CA ILE A 456 28.13 19.57 -2.10
C ILE A 456 27.61 20.65 -1.14
N PRO A 457 26.98 21.74 -1.65
CA PRO A 457 26.32 22.73 -0.81
C PRO A 457 25.24 22.12 0.08
N THR A 458 25.11 22.60 1.32
CA THR A 458 24.10 22.13 2.29
C THR A 458 22.66 22.48 1.92
N THR A 459 22.48 23.36 0.92
CA THR A 459 21.17 23.69 0.33
C THR A 459 20.67 22.63 -0.64
N LEU A 460 21.45 21.57 -0.88
CA LEU A 460 21.10 20.45 -1.73
C LEU A 460 21.09 19.15 -0.92
N THR A 461 20.18 18.25 -1.27
CA THR A 461 20.14 16.88 -0.78
C THR A 461 20.90 15.98 -1.76
N GLN A 462 21.99 15.36 -1.29
CA GLN A 462 22.75 14.40 -2.08
C GLN A 462 21.93 13.12 -2.29
N ARG A 463 21.69 12.73 -3.55
CA ARG A 463 20.99 11.48 -3.89
C ARG A 463 21.95 10.33 -4.18
N ARG A 464 23.06 10.61 -4.87
CA ARG A 464 24.09 9.59 -5.16
C ARG A 464 25.45 10.22 -5.37
N THR A 465 26.48 9.53 -4.88
CA THR A 465 27.89 9.74 -5.26
C THR A 465 28.49 8.38 -5.57
N ALA A 466 29.17 8.26 -6.70
CA ALA A 466 29.87 7.05 -7.09
C ALA A 466 31.20 7.37 -7.77
N SER A 467 32.21 6.57 -7.46
CA SER A 467 33.55 6.65 -8.04
C SER A 467 33.91 5.28 -8.60
N GLY A 468 34.39 5.25 -9.83
CA GLY A 468 35.04 4.07 -10.38
C GLY A 468 36.40 3.81 -9.73
N SER A 469 37.03 2.72 -10.11
CA SER A 469 38.36 2.33 -9.63
C SER A 469 39.42 2.45 -10.72
N SER A 470 40.70 2.48 -10.31
CA SER A 470 41.90 2.60 -11.17
C SER A 470 41.97 3.89 -12.01
N GLY A 471 43.08 4.13 -12.71
CA GLY A 471 43.36 5.43 -13.35
C GLY A 471 42.32 5.87 -14.40
N GLY A 472 41.98 7.15 -14.42
CA GLY A 472 41.01 7.74 -15.35
C GLY A 472 39.59 7.18 -15.21
N HIS A 473 39.16 6.87 -13.99
CA HIS A 473 37.78 6.53 -13.69
C HIS A 473 36.86 7.75 -13.75
N ILE A 474 35.56 7.49 -13.75
CA ILE A 474 34.53 8.52 -13.61
C ILE A 474 34.10 8.58 -12.16
N THR A 475 34.06 9.79 -11.62
CA THR A 475 33.42 10.10 -10.35
C THR A 475 32.26 11.03 -10.62
N ALA A 476 31.08 10.67 -10.14
CA ALA A 476 29.86 11.39 -10.41
C ALA A 476 29.00 11.55 -9.15
N THR A 477 28.42 12.73 -8.98
CA THR A 477 27.49 13.07 -7.89
C THR A 477 26.23 13.71 -8.46
N LEU A 478 25.08 13.28 -7.94
CA LEU A 478 23.77 13.87 -8.20
C LEU A 478 23.14 14.33 -6.88
N ALA A 479 22.61 15.54 -6.91
CA ALA A 479 21.89 16.15 -5.81
C ALA A 479 20.69 16.95 -6.34
N ASP A 480 19.77 17.30 -5.45
CA ASP A 480 18.65 18.18 -5.80
C ASP A 480 18.27 19.11 -4.65
N THR A 481 17.34 20.04 -4.90
CA THR A 481 16.95 21.06 -3.90
C THR A 481 16.09 20.54 -2.77
N ASP A 482 15.53 19.33 -2.88
CA ASP A 482 14.58 18.74 -1.91
C ASP A 482 13.39 19.64 -1.56
N ALA A 483 13.12 20.62 -2.42
CA ALA A 483 12.14 21.68 -2.23
C ALA A 483 11.89 22.39 -3.57
N ALA A 484 10.69 22.96 -3.67
CA ALA A 484 10.32 23.85 -4.75
C ALA A 484 11.17 25.13 -4.76
N VAL A 485 11.57 25.58 -5.94
CA VAL A 485 12.25 26.85 -6.17
C VAL A 485 11.29 27.88 -6.81
N GLY A 486 11.60 29.16 -6.59
CA GLY A 486 10.90 30.26 -7.25
C GLY A 486 11.48 30.58 -8.63
N ILE A 487 10.97 31.63 -9.26
CA ILE A 487 11.39 32.12 -10.60
C ILE A 487 12.74 32.86 -10.62
N ALA A 488 13.40 33.00 -9.47
CA ALA A 488 14.70 33.67 -9.40
C ALA A 488 15.79 32.75 -9.96
N PRO A 489 16.90 33.30 -10.51
CA PRO A 489 18.07 32.49 -10.86
C PRO A 489 18.51 31.64 -9.66
N THR A 490 18.77 30.36 -9.88
CA THR A 490 19.18 29.42 -8.82
C THR A 490 20.53 29.78 -8.20
N GLY A 491 21.33 30.60 -8.89
CA GLY A 491 22.74 30.76 -8.61
C GLY A 491 23.52 29.51 -9.02
N THR A 492 24.83 29.54 -8.79
CA THR A 492 25.72 28.39 -9.04
C THR A 492 25.76 27.49 -7.83
N PHE A 493 25.62 26.18 -8.04
CA PHE A 493 25.88 25.19 -7.01
C PHE A 493 27.33 24.70 -7.14
N THR A 494 28.18 25.02 -6.18
CA THR A 494 29.61 24.67 -6.24
C THR A 494 29.90 23.42 -5.44
N ALA A 495 30.25 22.34 -6.13
CA ALA A 495 30.77 21.13 -5.50
C ALA A 495 32.30 21.20 -5.37
N THR A 496 32.82 20.69 -4.27
CA THR A 496 34.28 20.57 -4.03
C THR A 496 34.69 19.11 -4.15
N GLY A 497 35.51 18.77 -5.15
CA GLY A 497 36.08 17.43 -5.31
C GLY A 497 37.05 17.08 -4.17
N ALA A 498 37.13 15.80 -3.80
CA ALA A 498 38.11 15.31 -2.82
C ALA A 498 39.56 15.57 -3.24
N THR A 499 39.80 15.64 -4.56
CA THR A 499 41.06 16.12 -5.16
C THR A 499 40.76 16.95 -6.40
N THR A 500 41.77 17.63 -6.96
CA THR A 500 41.59 18.40 -8.20
C THR A 500 41.40 17.48 -9.41
N SER A 501 40.53 17.86 -10.35
CA SER A 501 40.40 17.21 -11.65
C SER A 501 40.50 18.22 -12.79
N GLY A 502 41.00 17.77 -13.94
CA GLY A 502 41.28 18.63 -15.10
C GLY A 502 40.09 18.81 -16.05
N THR A 503 39.06 17.96 -15.95
CA THR A 503 37.85 18.10 -16.76
C THR A 503 36.64 17.63 -15.98
N THR A 504 35.66 18.52 -15.82
CA THR A 504 34.40 18.26 -15.11
C THR A 504 33.23 18.75 -15.96
N ILE A 505 32.22 17.91 -16.12
CA ILE A 505 30.95 18.22 -16.78
C ILE A 505 29.89 18.40 -15.71
N MET A 506 29.15 19.49 -15.81
CA MET A 506 28.14 19.86 -14.81
C MET A 506 26.82 20.19 -15.49
N TYR A 507 25.72 19.72 -14.90
CA TYR A 507 24.36 20.02 -15.35
C TYR A 507 23.54 20.59 -14.21
N THR A 508 22.65 21.51 -14.55
CA THR A 508 21.57 22.00 -13.69
C THR A 508 20.28 21.91 -14.49
N ILE A 509 19.28 21.22 -13.97
CA ILE A 509 18.01 20.92 -14.64
C ILE A 509 16.87 21.27 -13.69
N ALA A 510 15.97 22.16 -14.10
CA ALA A 510 14.73 22.45 -13.39
C ALA A 510 13.61 21.56 -13.94
N LEU A 511 12.96 20.82 -13.05
CA LEU A 511 11.81 19.97 -13.34
C LEU A 511 10.53 20.73 -13.00
N ARG A 512 9.56 20.69 -13.92
CA ARG A 512 8.32 21.45 -13.79
C ARG A 512 7.27 20.67 -12.99
N PRO A 513 6.59 21.27 -12.00
CA PRO A 513 5.51 20.60 -11.28
C PRO A 513 4.32 20.35 -12.21
N ALA A 514 3.50 19.34 -11.88
CA ALA A 514 2.21 19.14 -12.50
C ALA A 514 1.29 20.36 -12.27
N GLU A 515 0.42 20.67 -13.24
CA GLU A 515 -0.61 21.70 -13.06
C GLU A 515 -1.62 21.23 -12.00
N GLN A 516 -2.02 22.13 -11.09
CA GLN A 516 -3.03 21.87 -10.06
C GLN A 516 -4.45 22.00 -10.61
#